data_AF-A0A4V2Z2W2-F1
#
_entry.id   AF-A0A4V2Z2W2-F1
#
_cell.length_a   1.000
_cell.length_b   1.000
_cell.length_c   1.000
_cell.angle_alpha   90.00
_cell.angle_beta   90.00
_cell.angle_gamma   90.00
#
_symmetry.space_group_name_H-M   'P 1'
#
loop_
_entity.id
_entity.type
_entity.pdbx_description
1 polymer ?
#
loop_
_entity_poly.entity_id
_entity_poly.type
_entity_poly.pdbx_seq_one_letter_code
_entity_poly.pdbx_strand_id
1 'polypeptide(L)'
;MKYRVTAGAGVVALAGAAVFAIVGATDGDDTSTESGGSTDAGVQVAASPVEEQVAGPIDAEPDADPAAGPLTLSAPAEARPGSSVTFGVRWTTPDGDPVSGEVDLQRIEGNAWTTVTTVPVESGTGGVDVEVPSSGIYRLAYGGGPELEAVTSTELVVTAGEPMVSRLTATAESDGEGSVGVTAAWTTDGGVPIVGGLELQQADGEEWVPLATAVTGPEGTAVAEAAAEETTRFRFSYAGGSRFGAVVSEDALALGEDVRTIPVELCDDDVDIDNLANGVGCHYTPVTSGNFVVAHDYLGNSWWNSIPVSSYVELEGEFAGLYEVVDRVIAQGRGSALGSASNWTCGDSCDVVLQTCQGSNTGFTWLRRVAEDEAPAT
;
A
#
# COMPACT_ATOMS: atom_id res chain seq x y z
N MET A 1 -2.66 40.39 -16.40
CA MET A 1 -3.13 41.23 -15.26
C MET A 1 -4.59 40.94 -14.96
N LYS A 2 -4.85 40.16 -13.90
CA LYS A 2 -6.08 40.14 -13.08
C LYS A 2 -5.84 39.17 -11.91
N TYR A 3 -6.11 39.64 -10.71
CA TYR A 3 -5.80 39.06 -9.40
C TYR A 3 -6.69 37.85 -9.04
N ARG A 4 -6.12 36.86 -8.31
CA ARG A 4 -6.78 35.98 -7.33
C ARG A 4 -5.72 35.64 -6.26
N VAL A 5 -5.69 36.36 -5.13
CA VAL A 5 -6.39 36.14 -3.84
C VAL A 5 -5.98 34.83 -3.14
N THR A 6 -5.30 35.06 -2.02
CA THR A 6 -4.72 34.20 -0.99
C THR A 6 -5.77 33.53 -0.08
N ALA A 7 -5.49 32.30 0.34
CA ALA A 7 -6.00 31.67 1.56
C ALA A 7 -4.76 31.17 2.33
N GLY A 8 -4.57 31.34 3.63
CA GLY A 8 -5.50 31.69 4.71
C GLY A 8 -5.29 30.69 5.84
N ALA A 9 -4.14 30.78 6.53
CA ALA A 9 -3.79 29.91 7.66
C ALA A 9 -4.73 30.14 8.85
N GLY A 10 -5.39 29.07 9.30
CA GLY A 10 -6.22 29.06 10.51
C GLY A 10 -5.49 28.35 11.66
N VAL A 11 -5.00 29.13 12.62
CA VAL A 11 -4.51 28.65 13.91
C VAL A 11 -5.66 28.70 14.90
N VAL A 12 -6.04 27.55 15.46
CA VAL A 12 -7.02 27.45 16.55
C VAL A 12 -6.30 27.56 17.89
N ALA A 13 -6.68 28.57 18.67
CA ALA A 13 -6.29 28.76 20.05
C ALA A 13 -7.23 27.96 20.97
N LEU A 14 -6.67 27.22 21.92
CA LEU A 14 -7.40 26.66 23.06
C LEU A 14 -6.76 27.17 24.35
N ALA A 15 -7.60 27.83 25.17
CA ALA A 15 -7.27 28.38 26.47
C ALA A 15 -8.03 27.64 27.56
N GLY A 16 -7.34 27.35 28.66
CA GLY A 16 -7.91 27.39 30.00
C GLY A 16 -8.13 26.06 30.72
N ALA A 17 -7.33 25.82 31.76
CA ALA A 17 -7.83 25.33 33.05
C ALA A 17 -6.89 25.74 34.19
N ALA A 18 -7.50 26.14 35.31
CA ALA A 18 -6.89 26.70 36.50
C ALA A 18 -6.33 25.62 37.45
N VAL A 19 -5.31 25.97 38.24
CA VAL A 19 -4.91 25.18 39.41
C VAL A 19 -4.94 26.06 40.66
N PHE A 20 -5.74 25.61 41.63
CA PHE A 20 -5.85 26.15 42.98
C PHE A 20 -4.61 25.77 43.81
N ALA A 21 -4.08 26.74 44.57
CA ALA A 21 -3.15 26.50 45.65
C ALA A 21 -3.92 26.19 46.94
N ILE A 22 -3.66 25.05 47.57
CA ILE A 22 -4.01 24.79 48.97
C ILE A 22 -2.72 24.54 49.75
N VAL A 23 -2.50 25.41 50.72
CA VAL A 23 -1.48 25.34 51.77
C VAL A 23 -1.99 24.43 52.89
N GLY A 24 -1.14 23.52 53.36
CA GLY A 24 -1.36 22.77 54.60
C GLY A 24 -0.02 22.32 55.17
N ALA A 25 0.44 23.01 56.22
CA ALA A 25 1.59 22.63 57.03
C ALA A 25 1.14 21.73 58.19
N THR A 26 2.00 20.81 58.65
CA THR A 26 2.20 20.51 60.08
C THR A 26 3.47 19.70 60.30
N ASP A 27 4.24 20.15 61.30
CA ASP A 27 5.39 19.52 61.96
C ASP A 27 5.09 18.13 62.55
N GLY A 28 6.15 17.35 62.78
CA GLY A 28 6.13 16.37 63.88
C GLY A 28 7.07 15.17 63.79
N ASP A 29 8.29 15.35 64.29
CA ASP A 29 9.05 14.46 65.18
C ASP A 29 9.60 13.09 64.74
N ASP A 30 10.84 12.89 65.20
CA ASP A 30 11.70 11.72 65.13
C ASP A 30 11.09 10.45 65.75
N THR A 31 11.33 9.29 65.12
CA THR A 31 11.57 8.04 65.88
C THR A 31 12.33 6.97 65.08
N SER A 32 13.58 6.79 65.47
CA SER A 32 14.31 5.53 65.70
C SER A 32 14.00 4.28 64.83
N THR A 33 14.97 3.97 63.97
CA THR A 33 15.63 2.67 63.75
C THR A 33 14.96 1.41 64.34
N GLU A 34 14.34 0.61 63.47
CA GLU A 34 14.36 -0.86 63.59
C GLU A 34 15.01 -1.46 62.34
N SER A 35 16.15 -2.13 62.58
CA SER A 35 16.85 -2.95 61.61
C SER A 35 16.17 -4.32 61.61
N GLY A 36 15.55 -4.70 60.49
CA GLY A 36 14.87 -5.98 60.35
C GLY A 36 14.76 -6.39 58.89
N GLY A 37 15.75 -7.15 58.41
CA GLY A 37 15.69 -7.96 57.19
C GLY A 37 15.46 -7.20 55.89
N SER A 38 16.54 -6.90 55.16
CA SER A 38 16.46 -6.50 53.75
C SER A 38 15.99 -7.70 52.91
N THR A 39 14.70 -8.00 52.94
CA THR A 39 14.03 -8.66 51.83
C THR A 39 14.04 -7.69 50.66
N ASP A 40 14.58 -8.08 49.52
CA ASP A 40 14.47 -7.33 48.25
C ASP A 40 13.05 -6.80 48.10
N ALA A 41 12.86 -5.49 48.31
CA ALA A 41 11.55 -4.86 48.30
C ALA A 41 11.17 -4.59 46.85
N GLY A 42 10.63 -5.60 46.16
CA GLY A 42 10.04 -5.42 44.84
C GLY A 42 8.77 -4.56 44.90
N VAL A 43 8.50 -3.83 43.81
CA VAL A 43 7.24 -3.10 43.66
C VAL A 43 6.14 -4.08 43.30
N GLN A 44 5.06 -4.11 44.08
CA GLN A 44 3.89 -4.94 43.77
C GLN A 44 2.80 -4.08 43.14
N VAL A 45 2.27 -4.50 42.00
CA VAL A 45 1.19 -3.79 41.30
C VAL A 45 -0.04 -4.67 41.15
N ALA A 46 -1.22 -4.06 41.05
CA ALA A 46 -2.46 -4.76 40.76
C ALA A 46 -2.54 -5.17 39.28
N ALA A 47 -3.33 -6.20 38.96
CA ALA A 47 -3.64 -6.54 37.57
C ALA A 47 -4.37 -5.38 36.90
N SER A 48 -3.92 -4.99 35.71
CA SER A 48 -4.53 -3.92 34.91
C SER A 48 -4.59 -4.36 33.45
N PRO A 49 -5.71 -5.00 33.04
CA PRO A 49 -5.86 -5.50 31.68
C PRO A 49 -5.84 -4.34 30.69
N VAL A 50 -5.17 -4.56 29.57
CA VAL A 50 -5.06 -3.54 28.52
C VAL A 50 -6.25 -3.66 27.58
N GLU A 51 -6.96 -2.55 27.36
CA GLU A 51 -8.01 -2.50 26.34
C GLU A 51 -7.42 -2.79 24.95
N GLU A 52 -8.20 -3.45 24.10
CA GLU A 52 -7.81 -3.71 22.71
C GLU A 52 -7.53 -2.39 21.99
N GLN A 53 -6.39 -2.33 21.30
CA GLN A 53 -5.90 -1.12 20.62
C GLN A 53 -5.55 -1.45 19.18
N VAL A 54 -5.83 -0.52 18.28
CA VAL A 54 -5.33 -0.57 16.90
C VAL A 54 -3.81 -0.62 16.94
N ALA A 55 -3.22 -1.52 16.16
CA ALA A 55 -1.78 -1.62 16.04
C ALA A 55 -1.22 -0.41 15.28
N GLY A 56 -0.17 0.20 15.84
CA GLY A 56 0.60 1.23 15.16
C GLY A 56 1.47 0.65 14.04
N PRO A 57 2.25 1.50 13.36
CA PRO A 57 3.21 1.03 12.36
C PRO A 57 4.18 0.03 12.95
N ILE A 58 4.54 -0.97 12.15
CA ILE A 58 5.51 -2.00 12.47
C ILE A 58 6.68 -1.93 11.51
N ASP A 59 7.90 -2.07 12.02
CA ASP A 59 9.06 -2.10 11.15
C ASP A 59 9.13 -3.41 10.35
N ALA A 60 9.60 -3.32 9.11
CA ALA A 60 9.83 -4.47 8.23
C ALA A 60 10.94 -5.37 8.75
N GLU A 61 11.96 -4.79 9.39
CA GLU A 61 13.03 -5.49 10.09
C GLU A 61 13.04 -5.05 11.56
N PRO A 62 13.30 -5.97 12.50
CA PRO A 62 13.48 -5.60 13.89
C PRO A 62 14.76 -4.77 14.08
N ASP A 63 14.73 -3.88 15.07
CA ASP A 63 15.96 -3.26 15.58
C ASP A 63 16.97 -4.33 16.00
N ALA A 64 18.21 -4.18 15.54
CA ALA A 64 19.29 -5.12 15.87
C ALA A 64 19.58 -5.18 17.38
N ASP A 65 19.39 -4.06 18.08
CA ASP A 65 19.54 -3.92 19.52
C ASP A 65 18.35 -3.12 20.07
N PRO A 66 17.21 -3.77 20.39
CA PRO A 66 16.08 -3.05 20.95
C PRO A 66 16.50 -2.40 22.28
N ALA A 67 16.13 -1.14 22.47
CA ALA A 67 16.45 -0.42 23.70
C ALA A 67 15.87 -1.18 24.91
N ALA A 68 16.69 -1.42 25.94
CA ALA A 68 16.23 -2.04 27.16
C ALA A 68 15.23 -1.11 27.86
N GLY A 69 13.94 -1.45 27.77
CA GLY A 69 12.87 -0.78 28.47
C GLY A 69 12.61 -1.36 29.86
N PRO A 70 11.76 -0.68 30.67
CA PRO A 70 11.32 -1.20 31.96
C PRO A 70 10.56 -2.54 31.83
N LEU A 71 9.90 -2.79 30.69
CA LEU A 71 9.24 -4.07 30.39
C LEU A 71 9.86 -4.69 29.13
N THR A 72 10.31 -5.93 29.23
CA THR A 72 11.00 -6.64 28.14
C THR A 72 10.39 -8.02 27.91
N LEU A 73 10.22 -8.35 26.64
CA LEU A 73 9.71 -9.63 26.15
C LEU A 73 10.86 -10.42 25.52
N SER A 74 10.90 -11.72 25.77
CA SER A 74 11.85 -12.64 25.15
C SER A 74 11.14 -13.92 24.71
N ALA A 75 11.53 -14.45 23.56
CA ALA A 75 11.15 -15.77 23.07
C ALA A 75 12.17 -16.21 22.01
N PRO A 76 12.21 -17.51 21.63
CA PRO A 76 12.90 -17.94 20.43
C PRO A 76 12.40 -17.18 19.19
N ALA A 77 13.34 -16.72 18.35
CA ALA A 77 13.00 -16.06 17.09
C ALA A 77 12.31 -17.01 16.09
N GLU A 78 12.59 -18.31 16.21
CA GLU A 78 12.03 -19.35 15.35
C GLU A 78 11.33 -20.42 16.18
N ALA A 79 10.17 -20.87 15.69
CA ALA A 79 9.38 -21.93 16.28
C ALA A 79 8.87 -22.90 15.21
N ARG A 80 8.51 -24.12 15.61
CA ARG A 80 7.76 -25.01 14.70
C ARG A 80 6.29 -24.58 14.70
N PRO A 81 5.60 -24.56 13.55
CA PRO A 81 4.16 -24.31 13.51
C PRO A 81 3.39 -25.24 14.47
N GLY A 82 2.52 -24.66 15.30
CA GLY A 82 1.73 -25.35 16.31
C GLY A 82 2.54 -25.86 17.52
N SER A 83 3.80 -25.46 17.67
CA SER A 83 4.58 -25.81 18.87
C SER A 83 4.34 -24.82 19.99
N SER A 84 4.47 -25.31 21.22
CA SER A 84 4.45 -24.49 22.42
C SER A 84 5.82 -23.84 22.64
N VAL A 85 5.82 -22.53 22.81
CA VAL A 85 7.00 -21.67 22.97
C VAL A 85 6.89 -20.91 24.28
N THR A 86 7.97 -20.88 25.04
CA THR A 86 8.04 -20.08 26.27
C THR A 86 8.31 -18.61 25.93
N PHE A 87 7.39 -17.73 26.30
CA PHE A 87 7.57 -16.28 26.32
C PHE A 87 8.01 -15.87 27.71
N GLY A 88 9.23 -15.32 27.82
CA GLY A 88 9.80 -14.82 29.05
C GLY A 88 9.59 -13.32 29.22
N VAL A 89 9.30 -12.91 30.45
CA VAL A 89 9.06 -11.52 30.85
C VAL A 89 10.15 -11.08 31.83
N ARG A 90 10.67 -9.87 31.62
CA ARG A 90 11.40 -9.14 32.66
C ARG A 90 10.80 -7.74 32.82
N TRP A 91 10.52 -7.38 34.08
CA TRP A 91 9.86 -6.13 34.43
C TRP A 91 10.54 -5.44 35.60
N THR A 92 10.99 -4.21 35.38
CA THR A 92 11.61 -3.35 36.38
C THR A 92 11.03 -1.94 36.32
N THR A 93 11.15 -1.19 37.41
CA THR A 93 10.92 0.26 37.41
C THR A 93 12.01 0.97 36.59
N PRO A 94 11.84 2.26 36.25
CA PRO A 94 12.91 3.06 35.65
C PRO A 94 14.19 3.12 36.48
N ASP A 95 14.08 2.98 37.80
CA ASP A 95 15.20 2.94 38.75
C ASP A 95 15.85 1.54 38.86
N GLY A 96 15.25 0.52 38.23
CA GLY A 96 15.77 -0.84 38.15
C GLY A 96 15.21 -1.82 39.19
N ASP A 97 14.26 -1.40 40.02
CA ASP A 97 13.65 -2.27 41.02
C ASP A 97 12.74 -3.32 40.38
N PRO A 98 12.77 -4.59 40.84
CA PRO A 98 11.92 -5.63 40.28
C PRO A 98 10.44 -5.38 40.56
N VAL A 99 9.59 -5.54 39.54
CA VAL A 99 8.14 -5.40 39.66
C VAL A 99 7.47 -6.77 39.71
N SER A 100 6.48 -6.94 40.57
CA SER A 100 5.62 -8.14 40.65
C SER A 100 4.17 -7.77 40.34
N GLY A 101 3.50 -8.58 39.53
CA GLY A 101 2.15 -8.30 39.05
C GLY A 101 1.77 -9.18 37.87
N GLU A 102 0.83 -8.71 37.06
CA GLU A 102 0.38 -9.40 35.84
C GLU A 102 0.53 -8.47 34.63
N VAL A 103 0.99 -9.02 33.50
CA VAL A 103 1.08 -8.30 32.21
C VAL A 103 0.40 -9.12 31.12
N ASP A 104 -0.19 -8.46 30.13
CA ASP A 104 -0.83 -9.13 29.01
C ASP A 104 0.18 -9.39 27.89
N LEU A 105 0.28 -10.64 27.44
CA LEU A 105 0.94 -10.99 26.19
C LEU A 105 -0.06 -10.79 25.06
N GLN A 106 0.24 -9.85 24.17
CA GLN A 106 -0.59 -9.49 23.03
C GLN A 106 0.05 -9.92 21.72
N ARG A 107 -0.78 -10.21 20.71
CA ARG A 107 -0.40 -10.50 19.32
C ARG A 107 -1.21 -9.61 18.38
N ILE A 108 -0.62 -9.19 17.26
CA ILE A 108 -1.37 -8.54 16.19
C ILE A 108 -2.31 -9.58 15.53
N GLU A 109 -3.61 -9.29 15.55
CA GLU A 109 -4.65 -10.01 14.81
C GLU A 109 -5.48 -8.99 14.02
N GLY A 110 -5.58 -9.16 12.70
CA GLY A 110 -6.13 -8.11 11.84
C GLY A 110 -5.32 -6.82 11.96
N ASN A 111 -5.98 -5.72 12.34
CA ASN A 111 -5.34 -4.43 12.58
C ASN A 111 -5.17 -4.08 14.07
N ALA A 112 -5.35 -5.02 14.99
CA ALA A 112 -5.40 -4.74 16.43
C ALA A 112 -4.50 -5.66 17.26
N TRP A 113 -4.09 -5.15 18.42
CA TRP A 113 -3.43 -5.91 19.46
C TRP A 113 -4.45 -6.69 20.28
N THR A 114 -4.43 -8.02 20.13
CA THR A 114 -5.31 -8.93 20.84
C THR A 114 -4.56 -9.66 21.94
N THR A 115 -5.13 -9.73 23.14
CA THR A 115 -4.54 -10.46 24.26
C THR A 115 -4.61 -11.96 24.01
N VAL A 116 -3.44 -12.60 23.99
CA VAL A 116 -3.29 -14.06 23.87
C VAL A 116 -3.46 -14.72 25.23
N THR A 117 -2.78 -14.18 26.25
CA THR A 117 -2.83 -14.66 27.63
C THR A 117 -2.25 -13.60 28.58
N THR A 118 -2.51 -13.73 29.87
CA THR A 118 -1.87 -12.95 30.93
C THR A 118 -0.69 -13.72 31.51
N VAL A 119 0.40 -13.02 31.83
CA VAL A 119 1.65 -13.58 32.35
C VAL A 119 1.87 -13.10 33.79
N PRO A 120 1.92 -14.00 34.78
CA PRO A 120 2.30 -13.63 36.13
C PRO A 120 3.80 -13.33 36.21
N VAL A 121 4.14 -12.24 36.88
CA VAL A 121 5.51 -11.77 37.11
C VAL A 121 5.76 -11.72 38.60
N GLU A 122 6.80 -12.44 39.05
CA GLU A 122 7.24 -12.46 40.44
C GLU A 122 8.69 -11.99 40.52
N SER A 123 8.96 -11.02 41.39
CA SER A 123 10.30 -10.45 41.57
C SER A 123 10.96 -10.02 40.25
N GLY A 124 10.18 -9.39 39.36
CA GLY A 124 10.65 -8.85 38.09
C GLY A 124 10.83 -9.86 36.98
N THR A 125 10.46 -11.14 37.18
CA THR A 125 10.58 -12.19 36.16
C THR A 125 9.33 -13.05 36.07
N GLY A 126 8.98 -13.47 34.86
CA GLY A 126 7.83 -14.33 34.60
C GLY A 126 7.95 -15.09 33.31
N GLY A 127 7.02 -15.99 33.04
CA GLY A 127 6.97 -16.68 31.76
C GLY A 127 5.69 -17.49 31.57
N VAL A 128 5.34 -17.70 30.30
CA VAL A 128 4.17 -18.48 29.90
C VAL A 128 4.49 -19.29 28.65
N ASP A 129 3.96 -20.51 28.58
CA ASP A 129 4.04 -21.36 27.40
C ASP A 129 2.82 -21.13 26.51
N VAL A 130 3.04 -20.72 25.26
CA VAL A 130 1.99 -20.38 24.29
C VAL A 130 2.19 -21.18 23.01
N GLU A 131 1.11 -21.73 22.47
CA GLU A 131 1.13 -22.37 21.16
C GLU A 131 1.24 -21.33 20.05
N VAL A 132 2.23 -21.48 19.16
CA VAL A 132 2.46 -20.57 18.03
C VAL A 132 2.03 -21.26 16.74
N PRO A 133 0.78 -21.06 16.27
CA PRO A 133 0.28 -21.76 15.08
C PRO A 133 0.92 -21.25 13.77
N SER A 134 1.30 -19.97 13.74
CA SER A 134 1.90 -19.30 12.59
C SER A 134 2.77 -18.13 13.06
N SER A 135 3.60 -17.61 12.16
CA SER A 135 4.40 -16.41 12.41
C SER A 135 3.55 -15.25 12.95
N GLY A 136 4.12 -14.44 13.84
CA GLY A 136 3.40 -13.33 14.45
C GLY A 136 4.29 -12.34 15.17
N ILE A 137 3.71 -11.16 15.41
CA ILE A 137 4.33 -10.07 16.17
C ILE A 137 3.63 -10.00 17.52
N TYR A 138 4.44 -10.01 18.57
CA TYR A 138 4.01 -10.06 19.95
C TYR A 138 4.56 -8.86 20.73
N ARG A 139 3.84 -8.46 21.77
CA ARG A 139 4.33 -7.51 22.77
C ARG A 139 3.76 -7.85 24.14
N LEU A 140 4.39 -7.34 25.18
CA LEU A 140 3.78 -7.26 26.50
C LEU A 140 3.14 -5.90 26.70
N ALA A 141 2.05 -5.86 27.44
CA ALA A 141 1.37 -4.63 27.78
C ALA A 141 0.84 -4.67 29.23
N TYR A 142 0.96 -3.55 29.92
CA TYR A 142 0.38 -3.31 31.25
C TYR A 142 -0.46 -2.05 31.21
N GLY A 143 -1.72 -2.12 31.68
CA GLY A 143 -2.71 -1.04 31.56
C GLY A 143 -2.50 0.14 32.50
N GLY A 144 -1.53 0.05 33.42
CA GLY A 144 -1.27 1.10 34.41
C GLY A 144 -2.14 0.97 35.66
N GLY A 145 -1.66 1.53 36.77
CA GLY A 145 -2.30 1.51 38.07
C GLY A 145 -1.78 2.62 38.99
N PRO A 146 -2.22 2.67 40.25
CA PRO A 146 -1.79 3.72 41.18
C PRO A 146 -0.29 3.69 41.49
N GLU A 147 0.37 2.54 41.35
CA GLU A 147 1.80 2.37 41.63
C GLU A 147 2.71 2.58 40.41
N LEU A 148 2.20 2.33 39.20
CA LEU A 148 2.99 2.35 37.98
C LEU A 148 2.14 2.74 36.77
N GLU A 149 2.68 3.58 35.91
CA GLU A 149 2.03 3.97 34.65
C GLU A 149 1.92 2.81 33.66
N ALA A 150 1.06 2.97 32.65
CA ALA A 150 0.94 2.01 31.56
C ALA A 150 2.26 1.88 30.79
N VAL A 151 2.59 0.66 30.35
CA VAL A 151 3.85 0.37 29.68
C VAL A 151 3.70 -0.79 28.71
N THR A 152 4.38 -0.71 27.56
CA THR A 152 4.50 -1.80 26.59
C THR A 152 5.97 -2.18 26.38
N SER A 153 6.23 -3.45 26.05
CA SER A 153 7.55 -3.87 25.59
C SER A 153 7.79 -3.46 24.14
N THR A 154 9.05 -3.53 23.69
CA THR A 154 9.36 -3.62 22.26
C THR A 154 8.68 -4.86 21.65
N GLU A 155 8.36 -4.75 20.37
CA GLU A 155 7.79 -5.83 19.58
C GLU A 155 8.78 -6.96 19.37
N LEU A 156 8.29 -8.20 19.44
CA LEU A 156 9.04 -9.40 19.17
C LEU A 156 8.38 -10.19 18.05
N VAL A 157 9.16 -10.60 17.06
CA VAL A 157 8.69 -11.49 16.01
C VAL A 157 9.08 -12.92 16.33
N VAL A 158 8.10 -13.80 16.26
CA VAL A 158 8.32 -15.25 16.30
C VAL A 158 7.91 -15.79 14.94
N THR A 159 8.89 -16.30 14.19
CA THR A 159 8.67 -16.91 12.89
C THR A 159 8.36 -18.40 13.08
N ALA A 160 7.21 -18.84 12.59
CA ALA A 160 6.78 -20.23 12.65
C ALA A 160 6.35 -20.71 11.26
N GLY A 161 7.27 -21.39 10.57
CA GLY A 161 7.08 -21.84 9.20
C GLY A 161 7.51 -20.76 8.21
N GLU A 162 6.56 -20.15 7.52
CA GLU A 162 6.82 -19.12 6.51
C GLU A 162 6.83 -17.71 7.14
N PRO A 163 7.57 -16.75 6.54
CA PRO A 163 7.47 -15.34 6.91
C PRO A 163 6.03 -14.82 6.81
N MET A 164 5.74 -13.70 7.49
CA MET A 164 4.41 -13.10 7.42
C MET A 164 4.13 -12.56 6.02
N VAL A 165 2.86 -12.66 5.61
CA VAL A 165 2.39 -12.08 4.34
C VAL A 165 2.15 -10.58 4.53
N SER A 166 2.53 -9.80 3.52
CA SER A 166 2.28 -8.37 3.45
C SER A 166 1.65 -8.02 2.11
N ARG A 167 0.99 -6.86 2.04
CA ARG A 167 0.37 -6.31 0.85
C ARG A 167 1.06 -5.01 0.48
N LEU A 168 1.52 -4.94 -0.76
CA LEU A 168 2.16 -3.76 -1.34
C LEU A 168 1.35 -3.32 -2.56
N THR A 169 0.98 -2.05 -2.62
CA THR A 169 0.31 -1.43 -3.78
C THR A 169 1.12 -0.25 -4.27
N ALA A 170 0.99 0.09 -5.55
CA ALA A 170 1.64 1.24 -6.15
C ALA A 170 0.65 2.03 -7.02
N THR A 171 0.79 3.34 -7.02
CA THR A 171 0.12 4.26 -7.96
C THR A 171 1.15 5.21 -8.54
N ALA A 172 0.94 5.70 -9.75
CA ALA A 172 1.83 6.63 -10.41
C ALA A 172 1.04 7.82 -10.94
N GLU A 173 1.54 9.02 -10.69
CA GLU A 173 0.91 10.27 -11.12
C GLU A 173 1.96 11.11 -11.86
N SER A 174 1.66 11.52 -13.09
CA SER A 174 2.51 12.43 -13.86
C SER A 174 2.24 13.87 -13.47
N ASP A 175 3.29 14.67 -13.29
CA ASP A 175 3.15 16.10 -13.00
C ASP A 175 3.06 16.98 -14.27
N GLY A 176 3.21 16.37 -15.45
CA GLY A 176 3.19 17.05 -16.75
C GLY A 176 4.49 17.77 -17.12
N GLU A 177 5.55 17.66 -16.31
CA GLU A 177 6.89 18.20 -16.60
C GLU A 177 7.92 17.08 -16.88
N GLY A 178 7.43 15.88 -17.18
CA GLY A 178 8.25 14.68 -17.40
C GLY A 178 8.70 14.00 -16.10
N SER A 179 8.19 14.44 -14.94
CA SER A 179 8.35 13.74 -13.67
C SER A 179 7.09 12.95 -13.33
N VAL A 180 7.29 11.85 -12.63
CA VAL A 180 6.24 10.99 -12.12
C VAL A 180 6.48 10.73 -10.65
N GLY A 181 5.49 11.07 -9.83
CA GLY A 181 5.42 10.65 -8.44
C GLY A 181 4.84 9.24 -8.38
N VAL A 182 5.63 8.26 -7.96
CA VAL A 182 5.17 6.89 -7.72
C VAL A 182 4.99 6.68 -6.22
N THR A 183 3.76 6.43 -5.80
CA THR A 183 3.38 6.23 -4.40
C THR A 183 3.19 4.76 -4.09
N ALA A 184 3.88 4.27 -3.04
CA ALA A 184 3.66 2.96 -2.46
C ALA A 184 2.73 3.04 -1.25
N ALA A 185 1.93 2.00 -1.02
CA ALA A 185 1.34 1.70 0.28
C ALA A 185 1.66 0.25 0.68
N TRP A 186 2.25 0.07 1.86
CA TRP A 186 2.72 -1.22 2.38
C TRP A 186 2.10 -1.52 3.74
N THR A 187 1.40 -2.64 3.81
CA THR A 187 0.64 -3.04 5.00
C THR A 187 0.75 -4.54 5.24
N THR A 188 0.43 -4.98 6.46
CA THR A 188 0.08 -6.39 6.71
C THR A 188 -1.23 -6.74 5.99
N ASP A 189 -1.53 -8.03 5.87
CA ASP A 189 -2.85 -8.48 5.35
C ASP A 189 -4.03 -7.90 6.15
N GLY A 190 -3.82 -7.66 7.45
CA GLY A 190 -4.79 -7.03 8.34
C GLY A 190 -4.87 -5.50 8.24
N GLY A 191 -4.01 -4.84 7.46
CA GLY A 191 -4.03 -3.39 7.25
C GLY A 191 -3.15 -2.57 8.21
N VAL A 192 -2.34 -3.21 9.06
CA VAL A 192 -1.34 -2.51 9.88
C VAL A 192 -0.23 -1.94 8.98
N PRO A 193 0.11 -0.64 9.07
CA PRO A 193 1.18 -0.04 8.27
C PRO A 193 2.55 -0.66 8.52
N ILE A 194 3.33 -0.86 7.46
CA ILE A 194 4.72 -1.37 7.56
C ILE A 194 5.70 -0.25 7.21
N VAL A 195 6.69 -0.04 8.08
CA VAL A 195 7.81 0.91 7.91
C VAL A 195 9.04 0.15 7.41
N GLY A 196 9.56 0.49 6.24
CA GLY A 196 10.77 -0.17 5.72
C GLY A 196 11.16 0.25 4.32
N GLY A 197 12.31 -0.25 3.89
CA GLY A 197 12.88 0.05 2.58
C GLY A 197 12.20 -0.74 1.45
N LEU A 198 11.86 -0.04 0.38
CA LEU A 198 11.30 -0.56 -0.87
C LEU A 198 12.21 -0.18 -2.03
N GLU A 199 12.25 -1.01 -3.06
CA GLU A 199 12.91 -0.71 -4.33
C GLU A 199 11.84 -0.36 -5.39
N LEU A 200 11.90 0.86 -5.91
CA LEU A 200 11.15 1.26 -7.10
C LEU A 200 11.83 0.68 -8.34
N GLN A 201 11.07 0.01 -9.18
CA GLN A 201 11.50 -0.57 -10.44
C GLN A 201 10.69 0.03 -11.60
N GLN A 202 11.34 0.15 -12.75
CA GLN A 202 10.74 0.60 -14.00
C GLN A 202 10.76 -0.55 -15.02
N ALA A 203 9.69 -0.71 -15.79
CA ALA A 203 9.63 -1.70 -16.86
C ALA A 203 10.51 -1.29 -18.05
N ASP A 204 11.31 -2.23 -18.54
CA ASP A 204 12.06 -2.15 -19.80
C ASP A 204 11.67 -3.38 -20.64
N GLY A 205 10.64 -3.22 -21.47
CA GLY A 205 9.98 -4.33 -22.15
C GLY A 205 9.33 -5.31 -21.18
N GLU A 206 9.87 -6.53 -21.09
CA GLU A 206 9.44 -7.59 -20.16
C GLU A 206 10.30 -7.64 -18.89
N GLU A 207 11.40 -6.89 -18.84
CA GLU A 207 12.32 -6.84 -17.70
C GLU A 207 11.97 -5.67 -16.78
N TRP A 208 12.41 -5.78 -15.51
CA TRP A 208 12.23 -4.73 -14.51
C TRP A 208 13.60 -4.28 -14.01
N VAL A 209 13.87 -2.99 -14.14
CA VAL A 209 15.16 -2.39 -13.79
C VAL A 209 15.01 -1.58 -12.50
N PRO A 210 15.87 -1.80 -11.49
CA PRO A 210 15.90 -0.96 -10.30
C PRO A 210 16.16 0.51 -10.64
N LEU A 211 15.31 1.39 -10.13
CA LEU A 211 15.38 2.82 -10.40
C LEU A 211 15.77 3.63 -9.16
N ALA A 212 15.07 3.40 -8.05
CA ALA A 212 15.26 4.16 -6.82
C ALA A 212 14.91 3.31 -5.59
N THR A 213 15.26 3.81 -4.41
CA THR A 213 14.82 3.25 -3.13
C THR A 213 13.92 4.25 -2.42
N ALA A 214 12.86 3.77 -1.78
CA ALA A 214 11.98 4.56 -0.94
C ALA A 214 11.86 3.92 0.45
N VAL A 215 11.48 4.69 1.46
CA VAL A 215 11.21 4.16 2.81
C VAL A 215 9.81 4.58 3.19
N THR A 216 8.97 3.62 3.59
CA THR A 216 7.61 3.92 4.05
C THR A 216 7.65 4.62 5.40
N GLY A 217 6.80 5.64 5.56
CA GLY A 217 6.61 6.33 6.83
C GLY A 217 5.66 5.59 7.78
N PRO A 218 5.31 6.20 8.93
CA PRO A 218 4.36 5.65 9.91
C PRO A 218 3.01 5.25 9.32
N GLU A 219 2.62 5.87 8.20
CA GLU A 219 1.34 5.62 7.53
C GLU A 219 1.44 4.46 6.53
N GLY A 220 2.61 3.82 6.44
CA GLY A 220 2.88 2.71 5.51
C GLY A 220 3.06 3.18 4.08
N THR A 221 3.18 4.49 3.84
CA THR A 221 3.28 5.06 2.50
C THR A 221 4.67 5.59 2.21
N ALA A 222 5.12 5.45 0.97
CA ALA A 222 6.35 6.06 0.47
C ALA A 222 6.09 6.72 -0.88
N VAL A 223 6.81 7.78 -1.21
CA VAL A 223 6.77 8.40 -2.54
C VAL A 223 8.18 8.42 -3.11
N ALA A 224 8.32 8.04 -4.36
CA ALA A 224 9.56 8.15 -5.12
C ALA A 224 9.30 8.88 -6.44
N GLU A 225 10.22 9.76 -6.80
CA GLU A 225 10.17 10.48 -8.07
C GLU A 225 10.91 9.68 -9.14
N ALA A 226 10.33 9.63 -10.34
CA ALA A 226 10.90 9.02 -11.54
C ALA A 226 10.76 9.98 -12.73
N ALA A 227 11.66 9.87 -13.71
CA ALA A 227 11.50 10.57 -14.97
C ALA A 227 10.79 9.67 -15.98
N ALA A 228 9.74 10.18 -16.62
CA ALA A 228 9.06 9.50 -17.71
C ALA A 228 8.44 10.54 -18.67
N GLU A 229 8.98 10.61 -19.90
CA GLU A 229 8.41 11.42 -20.97
C GLU A 229 7.33 10.65 -21.76
N GLU A 230 7.43 9.31 -21.74
CA GLU A 230 6.52 8.37 -22.38
C GLU A 230 5.81 7.51 -21.33
N THR A 231 4.72 6.88 -21.73
CA THR A 231 3.92 6.03 -20.87
C THR A 231 4.76 4.87 -20.36
N THR A 232 4.89 4.80 -19.03
CA THR A 232 5.86 3.93 -18.36
C THR A 232 5.17 3.18 -17.22
N ARG A 233 5.55 1.92 -17.03
CA ARG A 233 5.10 1.11 -15.90
C ARG A 233 6.16 1.09 -14.80
N PHE A 234 5.69 1.26 -13.58
CA PHE A 234 6.48 1.22 -12.36
C PHE A 234 5.94 0.14 -11.44
N ARG A 235 6.77 -0.33 -10.52
CA ARG A 235 6.31 -1.13 -9.38
C ARG A 235 7.27 -0.98 -8.23
N PHE A 236 6.78 -1.22 -7.02
CA PHE A 236 7.65 -1.38 -5.85
C PHE A 236 7.88 -2.86 -5.56
N SER A 237 9.06 -3.16 -5.04
CA SER A 237 9.38 -4.49 -4.55
C SER A 237 10.07 -4.43 -3.19
N TYR A 238 9.83 -5.48 -2.41
CA TYR A 238 10.55 -5.78 -1.19
C TYR A 238 11.10 -7.20 -1.32
N ALA A 239 12.41 -7.36 -1.13
CA ALA A 239 13.10 -8.62 -1.36
C ALA A 239 12.77 -9.72 -0.33
N GLY A 240 12.03 -9.37 0.72
CA GLY A 240 11.81 -10.25 1.87
C GLY A 240 12.89 -10.06 2.93
N GLY A 241 12.58 -10.48 4.15
CA GLY A 241 13.49 -10.38 5.28
C GLY A 241 13.07 -11.23 6.46
N SER A 242 13.41 -10.80 7.67
CA SER A 242 13.22 -11.65 8.85
C SER A 242 11.76 -11.73 9.31
N ARG A 243 10.97 -10.67 9.07
CA ARG A 243 9.55 -10.59 9.47
C ARG A 243 8.61 -10.95 8.32
N PHE A 244 8.82 -10.36 7.15
CA PHE A 244 7.92 -10.45 6.01
C PHE A 244 8.55 -11.18 4.83
N GLY A 245 7.70 -11.89 4.08
CA GLY A 245 8.08 -12.49 2.81
C GLY A 245 8.33 -11.43 1.73
N ALA A 246 8.97 -11.84 0.64
CA ALA A 246 9.11 -10.99 -0.54
C ALA A 246 7.73 -10.61 -1.09
N VAL A 247 7.57 -9.36 -1.53
CA VAL A 247 6.34 -8.86 -2.13
C VAL A 247 6.66 -7.86 -3.25
N VAL A 248 5.82 -7.86 -4.28
CA VAL A 248 5.88 -6.92 -5.40
C VAL A 248 4.50 -6.30 -5.54
N SER A 249 4.44 -5.00 -5.79
CA SER A 249 3.16 -4.33 -6.07
C SER A 249 2.58 -4.75 -7.41
N GLU A 250 1.31 -4.42 -7.62
CA GLU A 250 0.75 -4.28 -8.96
C GLU A 250 1.50 -3.18 -9.74
N ASP A 251 1.38 -3.23 -11.07
CA ASP A 251 2.00 -2.25 -11.96
C ASP A 251 1.30 -0.90 -11.79
N ALA A 252 2.05 0.14 -11.46
CA ALA A 252 1.61 1.52 -11.48
C ALA A 252 1.90 2.13 -12.86
N LEU A 253 0.85 2.53 -13.57
CA LEU A 253 0.98 3.09 -14.92
C LEU A 253 1.04 4.62 -14.85
N ALA A 254 2.15 5.21 -15.32
CA ALA A 254 2.28 6.63 -15.52
C ALA A 254 2.05 6.97 -17.00
N LEU A 255 1.02 7.76 -17.29
CA LEU A 255 0.73 8.18 -18.66
C LEU A 255 1.65 9.33 -19.08
N GLY A 256 2.30 9.16 -20.22
CA GLY A 256 3.13 10.18 -20.85
C GLY A 256 2.35 11.02 -21.88
N GLU A 257 3.04 11.96 -22.52
CA GLU A 257 2.48 12.76 -23.62
C GLU A 257 2.30 11.94 -24.92
N ASP A 258 2.80 10.70 -24.94
CA ASP A 258 2.67 9.76 -26.03
C ASP A 258 1.26 9.13 -26.11
N VAL A 259 0.48 9.19 -25.03
CA VAL A 259 -0.94 8.78 -25.06
C VAL A 259 -1.71 9.76 -25.94
N ARG A 260 -2.32 9.21 -26.98
CA ARG A 260 -3.17 9.99 -27.89
C ARG A 260 -4.63 9.74 -27.58
N THR A 261 -5.41 10.80 -27.66
CA THR A 261 -6.86 10.72 -27.50
C THR A 261 -7.55 10.61 -28.85
N ILE A 262 -8.52 9.70 -28.95
CA ILE A 262 -9.40 9.53 -30.11
C ILE A 262 -10.84 9.81 -29.64
N PRO A 263 -11.44 10.92 -30.06
CA PRO A 263 -12.87 11.14 -29.88
C PRO A 263 -13.65 10.10 -30.68
N VAL A 264 -14.63 9.46 -30.06
CA VAL A 264 -15.49 8.44 -30.68
C VAL A 264 -16.94 8.91 -30.64
N GLU A 265 -17.53 9.05 -31.81
CA GLU A 265 -18.94 9.38 -32.01
C GLU A 265 -19.74 8.14 -32.43
N LEU A 266 -21.07 8.21 -32.33
CA LEU A 266 -21.97 7.19 -32.87
C LEU A 266 -22.35 7.56 -34.30
N CYS A 267 -22.26 6.62 -35.25
CA CYS A 267 -22.82 6.81 -36.59
C CYS A 267 -23.90 5.79 -36.90
N ASP A 268 -24.88 6.23 -37.69
CA ASP A 268 -25.99 5.41 -38.14
C ASP A 268 -25.70 4.79 -39.52
N ASP A 269 -24.89 5.44 -40.37
CA ASP A 269 -24.57 4.96 -41.71
C ASP A 269 -23.18 5.38 -42.25
N ASP A 270 -22.87 4.98 -43.49
CA ASP A 270 -21.59 5.28 -44.14
C ASP A 270 -21.42 6.78 -44.47
N VAL A 271 -22.52 7.53 -44.61
CA VAL A 271 -22.48 8.98 -44.88
C VAL A 271 -22.00 9.73 -43.65
N ASP A 272 -22.40 9.30 -42.46
CA ASP A 272 -21.91 9.86 -41.21
C ASP A 272 -20.38 9.67 -41.08
N ILE A 273 -19.88 8.47 -41.43
CA ILE A 273 -18.43 8.17 -41.44
C ILE A 273 -17.68 9.10 -42.40
N ASP A 274 -18.22 9.32 -43.60
CA ASP A 274 -17.61 10.17 -44.63
C ASP A 274 -17.52 11.65 -44.18
N ASN A 275 -18.37 12.08 -43.24
CA ASN A 275 -18.49 13.46 -42.75
C ASN A 275 -17.87 13.70 -41.37
N LEU A 276 -17.19 12.71 -40.78
CA LEU A 276 -16.51 12.86 -39.48
C LEU A 276 -15.48 14.01 -39.51
N ALA A 277 -15.31 14.67 -38.37
CA ALA A 277 -14.23 15.62 -38.21
C ALA A 277 -12.85 14.92 -38.25
N ASN A 278 -11.80 15.69 -38.55
CA ASN A 278 -10.45 15.14 -38.59
C ASN A 278 -10.04 14.57 -37.22
N GLY A 279 -9.51 13.35 -37.21
CA GLY A 279 -9.06 12.67 -35.98
C GLY A 279 -10.18 11.99 -35.17
N VAL A 280 -11.44 12.13 -35.58
CA VAL A 280 -12.60 11.52 -34.91
C VAL A 280 -12.85 10.13 -35.48
N GLY A 281 -13.11 9.18 -34.57
CA GLY A 281 -13.58 7.84 -34.87
C GLY A 281 -15.07 7.68 -34.69
N CYS A 282 -15.61 6.64 -35.30
CA CYS A 282 -17.02 6.36 -35.25
C CYS A 282 -17.32 4.92 -34.84
N HIS A 283 -18.16 4.73 -33.84
CA HIS A 283 -18.73 3.44 -33.53
C HIS A 283 -19.79 3.08 -34.58
N TYR A 284 -19.46 2.14 -35.46
CA TYR A 284 -20.35 1.70 -36.54
C TYR A 284 -21.23 0.53 -36.08
N THR A 285 -22.40 0.88 -35.54
CA THR A 285 -23.39 -0.05 -34.97
C THR A 285 -23.96 -1.15 -35.89
N PRO A 286 -23.97 -1.03 -37.24
CA PRO A 286 -24.46 -2.10 -38.11
C PRO A 286 -23.65 -3.40 -38.05
N VAL A 287 -22.44 -3.37 -37.48
CA VAL A 287 -21.62 -4.56 -37.27
C VAL A 287 -22.02 -5.24 -35.96
N THR A 288 -22.91 -6.22 -36.06
CA THR A 288 -23.38 -7.00 -34.89
C THR A 288 -22.32 -7.90 -34.24
N SER A 289 -21.11 -7.95 -34.80
CA SER A 289 -20.01 -8.78 -34.32
C SER A 289 -18.89 -7.89 -33.79
N GLY A 290 -18.88 -7.58 -32.49
CA GLY A 290 -17.81 -6.82 -31.82
C GLY A 290 -18.01 -5.29 -31.84
N ASN A 291 -17.15 -4.59 -31.09
CA ASN A 291 -17.14 -3.12 -30.99
C ASN A 291 -16.11 -2.56 -31.97
N PHE A 292 -16.56 -1.91 -33.04
CA PHE A 292 -15.69 -1.34 -34.07
C PHE A 292 -15.73 0.18 -34.05
N VAL A 293 -14.54 0.80 -33.98
CA VAL A 293 -14.36 2.23 -34.22
C VAL A 293 -13.71 2.41 -35.58
N VAL A 294 -14.42 3.02 -36.51
CA VAL A 294 -14.01 3.18 -37.91
C VAL A 294 -13.73 4.64 -38.24
N ALA A 295 -12.75 4.88 -39.11
CA ALA A 295 -12.59 6.18 -39.76
C ALA A 295 -11.76 6.11 -41.04
N HIS A 296 -11.93 7.11 -41.92
CA HIS A 296 -11.12 7.25 -43.12
C HIS A 296 -9.74 7.87 -42.87
N ASP A 297 -8.76 7.45 -43.67
CA ASP A 297 -7.39 7.96 -43.61
C ASP A 297 -7.26 9.42 -44.05
N TYR A 298 -8.05 9.84 -45.05
CA TYR A 298 -8.09 11.23 -45.52
C TYR A 298 -8.63 12.21 -44.48
N LEU A 299 -9.27 11.71 -43.42
CA LEU A 299 -9.67 12.47 -42.22
C LEU A 299 -8.54 12.56 -41.18
N GLY A 300 -7.33 12.17 -41.55
CA GLY A 300 -6.16 12.21 -40.67
C GLY A 300 -6.02 11.00 -39.75
N ASN A 301 -6.87 9.98 -39.82
CA ASN A 301 -6.85 8.82 -38.91
C ASN A 301 -5.82 7.73 -39.27
N SER A 302 -5.04 7.94 -40.32
CA SER A 302 -4.01 6.98 -40.77
C SER A 302 -2.98 6.59 -39.70
N TRP A 303 -2.80 7.41 -38.68
CA TRP A 303 -1.85 7.18 -37.60
C TRP A 303 -2.30 6.06 -36.64
N TRP A 304 -3.57 5.65 -36.60
CA TRP A 304 -4.03 4.58 -35.70
C TRP A 304 -3.31 3.25 -35.96
N ASN A 305 -2.98 2.97 -37.21
CA ASN A 305 -2.21 1.79 -37.60
C ASN A 305 -0.70 1.96 -37.36
N SER A 306 -0.24 3.13 -36.96
CA SER A 306 1.17 3.36 -36.60
C SER A 306 1.42 3.25 -35.10
N ILE A 307 0.35 3.19 -34.30
CA ILE A 307 0.45 3.01 -32.84
C ILE A 307 1.17 1.69 -32.56
N PRO A 308 2.27 1.69 -31.78
CA PRO A 308 2.97 0.46 -31.41
C PRO A 308 2.12 -0.48 -30.55
N VAL A 309 2.35 -1.80 -30.65
CA VAL A 309 1.80 -2.76 -29.68
C VAL A 309 2.41 -2.47 -28.30
N SER A 310 1.63 -2.66 -27.24
CA SER A 310 1.93 -2.31 -25.85
C SER A 310 2.08 -0.82 -25.55
N SER A 311 1.56 0.04 -26.43
CA SER A 311 1.34 1.46 -26.14
C SER A 311 -0.15 1.73 -25.85
N TYR A 312 -0.45 2.95 -25.42
CA TYR A 312 -1.77 3.29 -24.90
C TYR A 312 -2.46 4.37 -25.74
N VAL A 313 -3.78 4.28 -25.79
CA VAL A 313 -4.66 5.24 -26.44
C VAL A 313 -5.85 5.50 -25.53
N GLU A 314 -6.24 6.76 -25.44
CA GLU A 314 -7.47 7.14 -24.74
C GLU A 314 -8.59 7.27 -25.77
N LEU A 315 -9.72 6.62 -25.51
CA LEU A 315 -10.95 6.87 -26.25
C LEU A 315 -11.82 7.84 -25.44
N GLU A 316 -12.42 8.81 -26.12
CA GLU A 316 -13.42 9.72 -25.55
C GLU A 316 -14.79 9.44 -26.17
N GLY A 317 -15.87 9.70 -25.43
CA GLY A 317 -17.24 9.53 -25.94
C GLY A 317 -17.73 8.08 -25.85
N GLU A 318 -18.15 7.51 -26.98
CA GLU A 318 -18.58 6.10 -27.03
C GLU A 318 -17.36 5.19 -26.79
N PHE A 319 -17.45 4.28 -25.82
CA PHE A 319 -16.32 3.47 -25.32
C PHE A 319 -15.23 4.26 -24.58
N ALA A 320 -15.58 5.38 -23.92
CA ALA A 320 -14.62 6.15 -23.15
C ALA A 320 -13.77 5.29 -22.18
N GLY A 321 -12.46 5.55 -22.16
CA GLY A 321 -11.50 4.85 -21.30
C GLY A 321 -10.09 4.81 -21.88
N LEU A 322 -9.15 4.34 -21.06
CA LEU A 322 -7.79 4.06 -21.48
C LEU A 322 -7.68 2.62 -22.02
N TYR A 323 -7.00 2.45 -23.14
CA TYR A 323 -6.81 1.16 -23.78
C TYR A 323 -5.35 0.91 -24.14
N GLU A 324 -4.91 -0.33 -23.96
CA GLU A 324 -3.64 -0.84 -24.48
C GLU A 324 -3.83 -1.41 -25.89
N VAL A 325 -2.91 -1.11 -26.79
CA VAL A 325 -2.82 -1.76 -28.11
C VAL A 325 -2.23 -3.15 -27.96
N VAL A 326 -3.06 -4.19 -28.12
CA VAL A 326 -2.64 -5.59 -27.91
C VAL A 326 -2.27 -6.32 -29.19
N ASP A 327 -2.80 -5.89 -30.33
CA ASP A 327 -2.46 -6.48 -31.63
C ASP A 327 -2.70 -5.49 -32.77
N ARG A 328 -2.04 -5.75 -33.91
CA ARG A 328 -2.21 -4.96 -35.13
C ARG A 328 -1.95 -5.78 -36.38
N VAL A 329 -2.84 -5.61 -37.37
CA VAL A 329 -2.74 -6.25 -38.69
C VAL A 329 -3.06 -5.26 -39.79
N ILE A 330 -2.24 -5.26 -40.84
CA ILE A 330 -2.54 -4.55 -42.11
C ILE A 330 -2.96 -5.61 -43.14
N ALA A 331 -4.26 -5.67 -43.42
CA ALA A 331 -4.83 -6.63 -44.35
C ALA A 331 -4.82 -6.08 -45.79
N GLN A 332 -4.53 -6.94 -46.76
CA GLN A 332 -4.46 -6.55 -48.17
C GLN A 332 -5.86 -6.34 -48.76
N GLY A 333 -6.11 -5.14 -49.28
CA GLY A 333 -7.39 -4.77 -49.86
C GLY A 333 -8.25 -3.89 -48.93
N ARG A 334 -9.32 -3.33 -49.49
CA ARG A 334 -10.30 -2.50 -48.75
C ARG A 334 -11.19 -3.37 -47.88
N GLY A 335 -11.73 -2.82 -46.79
CA GLY A 335 -12.59 -3.53 -45.83
C GLY A 335 -13.68 -4.42 -46.47
N SER A 336 -14.35 -3.96 -47.52
CA SER A 336 -15.37 -4.73 -48.24
C SER A 336 -14.86 -5.98 -48.97
N ALA A 337 -13.54 -6.10 -49.18
CA ALA A 337 -12.87 -7.25 -49.80
C ALA A 337 -12.29 -8.25 -48.78
N LEU A 338 -12.35 -7.95 -47.47
CA LEU A 338 -11.69 -8.72 -46.41
C LEU A 338 -12.58 -9.79 -45.76
N GLY A 339 -13.77 -10.04 -46.31
CA GLY A 339 -14.74 -11.00 -45.79
C GLY A 339 -15.66 -10.39 -44.71
N SER A 340 -16.27 -11.23 -43.90
CA SER A 340 -17.20 -10.79 -42.85
C SER A 340 -16.45 -10.13 -41.69
N ALA A 341 -17.04 -9.09 -41.09
CA ALA A 341 -16.53 -8.46 -39.86
C ALA A 341 -16.35 -9.45 -38.70
N SER A 342 -17.13 -10.53 -38.67
CA SER A 342 -16.98 -11.62 -37.69
C SER A 342 -15.61 -12.32 -37.71
N ASN A 343 -14.85 -12.18 -38.80
CA ASN A 343 -13.48 -12.70 -38.89
C ASN A 343 -12.45 -11.80 -38.20
N TRP A 344 -12.82 -10.59 -37.78
CA TRP A 344 -11.95 -9.54 -37.26
C TRP A 344 -12.35 -9.08 -35.86
N THR A 345 -13.23 -9.84 -35.19
CA THR A 345 -13.76 -9.52 -33.86
C THR A 345 -12.72 -9.65 -32.77
N CYS A 346 -12.98 -8.98 -31.66
CA CYS A 346 -12.11 -9.03 -30.49
C CYS A 346 -11.96 -10.41 -29.82
N GLY A 347 -12.96 -11.28 -29.91
CA GLY A 347 -13.00 -12.47 -29.06
C GLY A 347 -12.92 -12.08 -27.58
N ASP A 348 -12.18 -12.85 -26.78
CA ASP A 348 -11.90 -12.56 -25.37
C ASP A 348 -10.60 -11.75 -25.17
N SER A 349 -9.89 -11.41 -26.24
CA SER A 349 -8.55 -10.81 -26.18
C SER A 349 -8.53 -9.28 -26.17
N CYS A 350 -9.66 -8.62 -26.42
CA CYS A 350 -9.78 -7.16 -26.42
C CYS A 350 -11.23 -6.71 -26.32
N ASP A 351 -11.42 -5.39 -26.29
CA ASP A 351 -12.71 -4.74 -26.09
C ASP A 351 -13.17 -3.95 -27.32
N VAL A 352 -12.24 -3.30 -28.03
CA VAL A 352 -12.50 -2.44 -29.19
C VAL A 352 -11.53 -2.75 -30.34
N VAL A 353 -12.00 -2.65 -31.58
CA VAL A 353 -11.15 -2.72 -32.78
C VAL A 353 -11.19 -1.38 -33.50
N LEU A 354 -10.04 -0.73 -33.64
CA LEU A 354 -9.89 0.42 -34.53
C LEU A 354 -9.69 -0.10 -35.95
N GLN A 355 -10.48 0.40 -36.90
CA GLN A 355 -10.33 0.11 -38.31
C GLN A 355 -10.13 1.40 -39.09
N THR A 356 -9.03 1.48 -39.84
CA THR A 356 -8.82 2.60 -40.76
C THR A 356 -8.20 2.17 -42.08
N CYS A 357 -8.48 2.94 -43.13
CA CYS A 357 -7.84 2.74 -44.44
C CYS A 357 -6.33 3.02 -44.34
N GLN A 358 -5.54 2.32 -45.15
CA GLN A 358 -4.13 2.65 -45.34
C GLN A 358 -3.82 2.54 -46.84
N GLY A 359 -4.16 3.60 -47.58
CA GLY A 359 -4.07 3.61 -49.03
C GLY A 359 -5.02 2.59 -49.67
N SER A 360 -4.48 1.47 -50.17
CA SER A 360 -5.29 0.38 -50.77
C SER A 360 -5.60 -0.78 -49.83
N ASN A 361 -5.08 -0.71 -48.59
CA ASN A 361 -5.22 -1.72 -47.55
C ASN A 361 -6.16 -1.21 -46.44
N THR A 362 -6.51 -2.11 -45.52
CA THR A 362 -7.22 -1.78 -44.28
C THR A 362 -6.39 -2.27 -43.11
N GLY A 363 -6.14 -1.38 -42.16
CA GLY A 363 -5.49 -1.73 -40.91
C GLY A 363 -6.50 -1.89 -39.79
N PHE A 364 -6.20 -2.84 -38.92
CA PHE A 364 -6.93 -3.17 -37.72
C PHE A 364 -5.97 -3.09 -36.54
N THR A 365 -6.39 -2.38 -35.50
CA THR A 365 -5.68 -2.27 -34.22
C THR A 365 -6.63 -2.72 -33.12
N TRP A 366 -6.26 -3.74 -32.37
CA TRP A 366 -7.08 -4.28 -31.29
C TRP A 366 -6.70 -3.63 -29.96
N LEU A 367 -7.71 -3.19 -29.23
CA LEU A 367 -7.60 -2.39 -28.02
C LEU A 367 -8.21 -3.14 -26.84
N ARG A 368 -7.42 -3.37 -25.80
CA ARG A 368 -7.88 -3.93 -24.53
C ARG A 368 -7.99 -2.81 -23.51
N ARG A 369 -9.13 -2.71 -22.83
CA ARG A 369 -9.37 -1.70 -21.80
C ARG A 369 -8.45 -1.96 -20.61
N VAL A 370 -7.76 -0.92 -20.15
CA VAL A 370 -7.03 -0.94 -18.89
C VAL A 370 -8.06 -0.86 -17.76
N ALA A 371 -8.00 -1.73 -16.76
CA ALA A 371 -9.00 -1.75 -15.70
C ALA A 371 -9.02 -0.40 -14.96
N GLU A 372 -10.18 0.07 -14.49
CA GLU A 372 -10.29 1.35 -13.76
C GLU A 372 -9.53 1.31 -12.42
N ASP A 373 -9.27 0.13 -11.87
CA ASP A 373 -8.39 -0.07 -10.70
C ASP A 373 -6.88 0.00 -11.05
N GLU A 374 -6.53 -0.04 -12.34
CA GLU A 374 -5.16 0.11 -12.89
C GLU A 374 -4.93 1.49 -13.54
N ALA A 375 -5.97 2.30 -13.70
CA ALA A 375 -5.88 3.64 -14.27
C ALA A 375 -5.44 4.65 -13.18
N PRO A 376 -4.47 5.53 -13.45
CA PRO A 376 -4.10 6.57 -12.49
C PRO A 376 -5.29 7.52 -12.27
N ALA A 377 -5.45 8.01 -11.03
CA ALA A 377 -6.41 9.05 -10.75
C ALA A 377 -6.03 10.31 -11.53
N THR A 378 -6.89 10.75 -12.45
CA THR A 378 -6.71 11.96 -13.28
C THR A 378 -6.94 13.25 -12.50
#